data_AF-I2Q1A2-F1
#
_entry.id   AF-I2Q1A2-F1
#
_cell.length_a   1.000
_cell.length_b   1.000
_cell.length_c   1.000
_cell.angle_alpha   90.00
_cell.angle_beta   90.00
_cell.angle_gamma   90.00
#
_symmetry.space_group_name_H-M   'P 1'
#
loop_
_entity.id
_entity.type
_entity.pdbx_description
1 polymer ?
#
loop_
_entity_poly.entity_id
_entity_poly.type
_entity_poly.pdbx_seq_one_letter_code
_entity_poly.pdbx_strand_id
1 'polypeptide(L)' 'MPQKDMKDVAHCVYMIDLVLREIMHTSSITNKAFATQSVIECFVRILREEGYGITESRLKKMLAYAH' A
#
# COMPACT_ATOMS: atom_id res chain seq x y z
N MET A 1 22.66 -4.35 -3.01
CA MET A 1 22.33 -4.59 -1.60
C MET A 1 21.39 -5.79 -1.51
N PRO A 2 21.53 -6.67 -0.50
CA PRO A 2 20.51 -7.71 -0.26
C PRO A 2 19.15 -7.03 -0.05
N GLN A 3 18.10 -7.57 -0.65
CA GLN A 3 16.75 -7.01 -0.48
C GLN A 3 16.35 -7.12 1.00
N LYS A 4 15.86 -6.02 1.57
CA LYS A 4 15.29 -6.02 2.92
C LYS A 4 14.06 -6.93 2.97
N ASP A 5 13.82 -7.59 4.11
CA ASP A 5 12.69 -8.50 4.28
C ASP A 5 11.40 -7.70 4.47
N MET A 6 10.33 -8.07 3.77
CA MET A 6 9.01 -7.42 3.91
C MET A 6 8.41 -7.60 5.31
N LYS A 7 8.90 -8.55 6.11
CA LYS A 7 8.52 -8.68 7.53
C LYS A 7 8.78 -7.41 8.33
N ASP A 8 9.83 -6.67 7.99
CA ASP A 8 10.21 -5.44 8.69
C ASP A 8 9.18 -4.31 8.50
N VAL A 9 8.34 -4.41 7.47
CA VAL A 9 7.34 -3.38 7.10
C VAL A 9 5.90 -3.89 7.21
N ALA A 10 5.66 -5.01 7.90
CA ALA A 10 4.33 -5.57 8.09
C ALA A 10 3.35 -4.57 8.72
N HIS A 11 3.80 -3.81 9.72
CA HIS A 11 3.00 -2.75 10.34
C HIS A 11 2.69 -1.62 9.35
N CYS A 12 3.63 -1.25 8.48
CA CYS A 12 3.40 -0.22 7.47
C CYS A 12 2.33 -0.67 6.46
N VAL A 13 2.36 -1.93 6.03
CA VAL A 13 1.34 -2.50 5.14
C VAL A 13 -0.05 -2.47 5.79
N TYR A 14 -0.15 -2.78 7.09
CA TYR A 14 -1.40 -2.67 7.84
C TYR A 14 -1.92 -1.21 7.92
N MET A 15 -1.05 -0.24 8.14
CA MET A 15 -1.44 1.18 8.16
C MET A 15 -2.01 1.63 6.80
N ILE A 16 -1.41 1.16 5.70
CA ILE A 16 -1.95 1.43 4.36
C ILE A 16 -3.33 0.79 4.20
N ASP A 17 -3.54 -0.43 4.70
CA ASP A 17 -4.86 -1.08 4.68
C ASP A 17 -5.94 -0.23 5.38
N LEU A 18 -5.62 0.36 6.54
CA LEU A 18 -6.52 1.26 7.26
C LEU A 18 -6.86 2.52 6.46
N VAL A 19 -5.85 3.15 5.83
CA VAL A 19 -6.05 4.32 4.97
C VAL A 19 -6.95 3.98 3.78
N LEU A 20 -6.74 2.81 3.15
CA LEU A 20 -7.58 2.37 2.05
C LEU A 20 -9.02 2.13 2.48
N ARG A 21 -9.26 1.55 3.66
CA ARG A 21 -10.62 1.42 4.23
C ARG A 21 -11.25 2.80 4.44
N GLU A 22 -10.51 3.75 4.99
CA GLU A 22 -11.00 5.12 5.21
C GLU A 22 -11.39 5.79 3.88
N ILE A 23 -10.56 5.66 2.84
CA ILE A 23 -10.86 6.15 1.49
C ILE A 23 -12.20 5.60 0.98
N MET A 24 -12.44 4.32 1.23
CA MET A 24 -13.62 3.63 0.74
C MET A 24 -14.90 3.99 1.49
N HIS A 25 -14.79 4.32 2.78
CA HIS A 25 -15.93 4.69 3.61
C HIS A 25 -16.18 6.20 3.66
N THR A 26 -15.22 7.02 3.25
CA THR A 26 -15.35 8.48 3.22
C THR A 26 -16.25 8.93 2.06
N SER A 27 -17.21 9.81 2.36
CA SER A 27 -18.15 10.38 1.38
C SER A 27 -17.59 11.57 0.61
N SER A 28 -16.56 12.25 1.14
CA SER A 28 -15.92 13.40 0.50
C SER A 28 -14.96 13.01 -0.63
N ILE A 29 -14.57 11.74 -0.75
CA ILE A 29 -13.70 11.25 -1.82
C ILE A 29 -14.55 10.75 -2.98
N THR A 30 -14.65 11.57 -4.03
CA THR A 30 -15.45 11.27 -5.22
C THR A 30 -14.84 10.19 -6.09
N ASN A 31 -13.51 10.17 -6.25
CA ASN A 31 -12.80 9.18 -7.07
C ASN A 31 -11.95 8.23 -6.21
N LYS A 32 -12.63 7.26 -5.59
CA LYS A 32 -12.01 6.26 -4.70
C LYS A 32 -11.00 5.38 -5.42
N ALA A 33 -11.26 5.02 -6.68
CA ALA A 33 -10.35 4.19 -7.48
C ALA A 33 -9.00 4.89 -7.70
N PHE A 34 -9.04 6.17 -8.09
CA PHE A 34 -7.83 6.99 -8.24
C PHE A 34 -7.09 7.15 -6.91
N ALA A 35 -7.81 7.54 -5.84
CA ALA A 35 -7.20 7.73 -4.53
C ALA A 35 -6.49 6.46 -4.02
N THR A 36 -7.14 5.30 -4.12
CA THR A 36 -6.57 4.00 -3.75
C THR A 36 -5.32 3.68 -4.57
N GLN A 37 -5.37 3.86 -5.90
CA GLN A 37 -4.23 3.59 -6.77
C GLN A 37 -3.05 4.53 -6.46
N SER A 38 -3.30 5.83 -6.24
CA SER A 38 -2.25 6.80 -5.89
C SER A 38 -1.56 6.47 -4.57
N VAL A 39 -2.30 6.01 -3.55
CA VAL A 39 -1.72 5.57 -2.27
C VAL A 39 -0.82 4.34 -2.47
N ILE A 40 -1.30 3.35 -3.23
CA ILE A 40 -0.55 2.12 -3.53
C ILE A 40 0.75 2.45 -4.28
N GLU A 41 0.68 3.26 -5.34
CA GLU A 41 1.84 3.68 -6.13
C GLU A 41 2.87 4.42 -5.28
N CYS A 42 2.42 5.35 -4.44
CA CYS A 42 3.29 6.11 -3.55
C CYS A 42 4.02 5.18 -2.57
N PHE A 43 3.30 4.24 -1.96
CA PHE A 43 3.90 3.30 -1.00
C PHE A 43 4.89 2.33 -1.66
N VAL A 44 4.58 1.84 -2.87
CA VAL A 44 5.54 1.04 -3.65
C VAL A 44 6.82 1.83 -3.95
N ARG A 45 6.70 3.11 -4.31
CA ARG A 45 7.86 3.96 -4.56
C ARG A 45 8.72 4.13 -3.30
N ILE A 46 8.10 4.49 -2.17
CA ILE A 46 8.80 4.67 -0.88
C ILE A 46 9.55 3.40 -0.49
N LEU A 47 8.88 2.25 -0.53
CA LEU A 47 9.52 0.97 -0.18
C LEU A 47 10.66 0.60 -1.13
N ARG A 48 10.55 0.92 -2.43
CA ARG A 48 11.65 0.69 -3.37
C ARG A 48 12.84 1.59 -3.09
N GLU A 49 12.61 2.86 -2.77
CA GLU A 49 13.66 3.81 -2.38
C GLU A 49 14.38 3.33 -1.10
N GLU A 50 13.64 2.73 -0.17
CA GLU A 50 14.17 2.09 1.03
C GLU A 50 14.90 0.76 0.78
N GLY A 51 14.90 0.23 -0.46
CA GLY A 51 15.59 -1.00 -0.83
C GLY A 51 14.78 -2.29 -0.71
N TYR A 52 13.46 -2.20 -0.57
CA TYR A 52 12.55 -3.35 -0.60
C TYR A 52 12.19 -3.75 -2.04
N GLY A 53 12.30 -5.03 -2.35
CA GLY A 53 11.92 -5.62 -3.65
C GLY A 53 10.40 -5.79 -3.83
N ILE A 54 9.66 -4.69 -3.75
CA ILE A 54 8.18 -4.70 -3.82
C ILE A 54 7.67 -4.28 -5.22
N THR A 55 6.56 -4.88 -5.62
CA THR A 55 5.79 -4.49 -6.81
C THR A 55 4.36 -4.17 -6.40
N GLU A 56 3.62 -3.41 -7.20
CA GLU A 56 2.20 -3.14 -6.94
C GLU A 56 1.39 -4.42 -6.78
N SER A 57 1.58 -5.41 -7.66
CA SER A 57 0.87 -6.69 -7.58
C SER A 57 1.17 -7.42 -6.27
N ARG A 58 2.43 -7.41 -5.82
CA ARG A 58 2.83 -8.04 -4.56
C ARG A 58 2.26 -7.28 -3.35
N LEU A 59 2.28 -5.95 -3.36
CA LEU A 59 1.66 -5.13 -2.31
C LEU A 59 0.16 -5.36 -2.25
N LYS A 60 -0.55 -5.37 -3.39
CA LYS A 60 -1.99 -5.64 -3.48
C LYS A 60 -2.37 -6.98 -2.84
N LYS A 61 -1.55 -8.03 -3.00
CA LYS A 61 -1.76 -9.33 -2.34
C LYS A 61 -1.53 -9.32 -0.83
N MET A 62 -0.78 -8.34 -0.32
CA MET A 62 -0.51 -8.19 1.11
C MET A 62 -1.54 -7.30 1.82
N LEU A 63 -2.32 -6.51 1.06
CA LEU A 63 -3.40 -5.69 1.59
C LEU A 63 -4.63 -6.57 1.86
N ALA A 64 -5.15 -6.52 3.08
CA ALA A 64 -6.33 -7.30 3.48
C ALA A 64 -7.61 -6.77 2.83
N TYR A 65 -7.65 -5.50 2.43
CA TYR A 65 -8.76 -4.85 1.72
C TYR A 65 -8.96 -5.37 0.29
N ALA A 66 -7.95 -6.02 -0.31
CA ALA A 66 -8.07 -6.61 -1.65
C ALA A 66 -8.74 -8.01 -1.64
N HIS A 67 -9.17 -8.50 -0.48
CA HIS A 67 -9.82 -9.79 -0.25
C HIS A 67 -11.25 -9.63 0.28
#